data_AF-A0A1Q5A6F9-F1
#
_entry.id   AF-A0A1Q5A6F9-F1
#
_cell.length_a   1.000
_cell.length_b   1.000
_cell.length_c   1.000
_cell.angle_alpha   90.00
_cell.angle_beta   90.00
_cell.angle_gamma   90.00
#
_symmetry.space_group_name_H-M   'P 1'
#
loop_
_entity.id
_entity.type
_entity.pdbx_description
1 polymer ?
#
loop_
_entity_poly.entity_id
_entity_poly.type
_entity_poly.pdbx_seq_one_letter_code
_entity_poly.pdbx_strand_id
1 'polypeptide(L)' 'MNVTALTGLLREAEEHHGAYEATAPKHHWSDWYAAYIVAREAGRTPDEAVRDAGLHMDAVLR' A
#
# COMPACT_ATOMS: atom_id res chain seq x y z
N MET A 1 12.52 -9.74 4.00
CA MET A 1 12.32 -8.84 5.17
C MET A 1 12.29 -9.61 6.49
N ASN A 2 12.58 -8.96 7.62
CA ASN A 2 12.30 -9.49 8.97
C ASN A 2 11.03 -8.84 9.57
N VAL A 3 10.52 -9.36 10.70
CA VAL A 3 9.27 -8.86 11.31
C VAL A 3 9.36 -7.38 11.70
N THR A 4 10.46 -6.92 12.29
CA THR A 4 10.64 -5.52 12.69
C THR A 4 10.57 -4.56 11.50
N ALA A 5 11.24 -4.91 10.40
CA ALA A 5 11.18 -4.12 9.18
C ALA A 5 9.76 -4.13 8.58
N LEU A 6 9.06 -5.26 8.61
CA LEU A 6 7.67 -5.35 8.15
C LEU A 6 6.72 -4.50 8.97
N THR A 7 6.85 -4.52 10.29
CA THR A 7 6.07 -3.65 11.18
C THR A 7 6.29 -2.17 10.85
N GLY A 8 7.52 -1.78 10.54
CA GLY A 8 7.83 -0.41 10.11
C GLY A 8 7.09 -0.02 8.83
N LEU A 9 7.12 -0.89 7.81
CA LEU A 9 6.44 -0.64 6.54
C LEU A 9 4.91 -0.66 6.65
N LEU A 10 4.36 -1.56 7.48
CA LEU A 10 2.92 -1.59 7.75
C LEU A 10 2.44 -0.29 8.39
N ARG A 11 3.17 0.24 9.37
CA ARG A 11 2.82 1.52 9.99
C ARG A 11 2.93 2.69 9.03
N GLU A 12 3.95 2.70 8.16
CA GLU A 12 4.05 3.72 7.12
C GLU A 12 2.89 3.61 6.09
N ALA A 13 2.48 2.39 5.76
CA ALA A 13 1.34 2.15 4.89
C ALA A 13 0.01 2.62 5.52
N GLU A 14 -0.18 2.39 6.84
CA GLU A 14 -1.28 2.93 7.65
C GLU A 14 -1.38 4.46 7.57
N GLU A 15 -0.24 5.16 7.52
CA GLU A 15 -0.20 6.62 7.43
C GLU A 15 -0.56 7.16 6.03
N HIS A 16 -0.39 6.34 4.98
CA HIS A 16 -0.47 6.80 3.60
C HIS A 16 -1.71 6.35 2.82
N HIS A 17 -2.51 5.43 3.36
CA HIS A 17 -3.69 4.94 2.64
C HIS A 17 -4.89 5.90 2.63
N GLY A 18 -4.87 6.97 3.43
CA GLY A 18 -6.02 7.87 3.62
C GLY A 18 -6.51 8.56 2.34
N ALA A 19 -5.60 8.89 1.41
CA ALA A 19 -5.99 9.48 0.13
C ALA A 19 -6.76 8.48 -0.77
N TYR A 20 -6.40 7.20 -0.70
CA TYR A 20 -7.10 6.14 -1.42
C TYR A 20 -8.46 5.85 -0.78
N GLU A 21 -8.51 5.73 0.55
CA GLU A 21 -9.73 5.45 1.34
C GLU A 21 -10.88 6.40 1.00
N ALA A 22 -10.59 7.70 0.86
CA ALA A 22 -11.60 8.73 0.62
C ALA A 22 -12.41 8.53 -0.68
N THR A 23 -11.92 7.72 -1.62
CA THR A 23 -12.50 7.57 -2.97
C THR A 23 -12.81 6.14 -3.37
N ALA A 24 -12.26 5.15 -2.65
CA ALA A 24 -12.32 3.75 -3.04
C ALA A 24 -13.63 3.06 -2.60
N PRO A 25 -14.18 2.13 -3.42
CA PRO A 25 -15.20 1.18 -2.99
C PRO A 25 -14.73 0.32 -1.80
N LYS A 26 -15.65 -0.42 -1.17
CA LYS A 26 -15.30 -1.37 -0.10
C LYS A 26 -14.29 -2.39 -0.62
N HIS A 27 -13.19 -2.56 0.10
CA HIS A 27 -12.08 -3.44 -0.27
C HIS A 27 -11.40 -4.01 0.99
N HIS A 28 -10.40 -4.86 0.79
CA HIS A 28 -9.54 -5.34 1.87
C HIS A 28 -8.23 -4.55 1.87
N TRP A 29 -7.90 -3.94 3.00
CA TRP A 29 -6.66 -3.18 3.16
C TRP A 29 -5.41 -4.03 2.96
N SER A 30 -5.50 -5.35 3.15
CA SER A 30 -4.39 -6.27 2.90
C SER A 30 -3.90 -6.21 1.44
N ASP A 31 -4.79 -5.98 0.47
CA ASP A 31 -4.40 -5.91 -0.95
C ASP A 31 -3.60 -4.63 -1.22
N TRP A 32 -4.04 -3.50 -0.67
CA TRP A 32 -3.34 -2.23 -0.80
C TRP A 32 -2.00 -2.25 -0.04
N TYR A 33 -1.97 -2.76 1.21
CA TYR A 33 -0.75 -2.88 2.00
C TYR A 33 0.27 -3.82 1.34
N ALA A 34 -0.17 -4.95 0.80
CA ALA A 34 0.74 -5.87 0.11
C ALA A 34 1.42 -5.18 -1.08
N ALA A 35 0.67 -4.47 -1.92
CA ALA A 35 1.23 -3.74 -3.07
C ALA A 35 2.18 -2.61 -2.64
N TYR A 36 1.80 -1.85 -1.60
CA TYR A 36 2.65 -0.80 -1.02
C TYR A 36 3.98 -1.36 -0.53
N ILE A 37 3.94 -2.42 0.30
CA ILE A 37 5.11 -3.03 0.92
C ILE A 37 6.05 -3.61 -0.15
N VAL A 38 5.51 -4.28 -1.17
CA VAL A 38 6.31 -4.80 -2.30
C VAL A 38 7.00 -3.67 -3.06
N ALA A 39 6.32 -2.53 -3.29
CA ALA A 39 6.93 -1.37 -3.94
C ALA A 39 8.07 -0.79 -3.09
N ARG A 40 7.88 -0.69 -1.77
CA ARG A 40 8.92 -0.23 -0.84
C ARG A 40 10.12 -1.17 -0.78
N GLU A 41 9.90 -2.48 -0.77
CA GLU A 41 10.97 -3.47 -0.89
C GLU A 41 11.75 -3.36 -2.21
N ALA A 42 11.08 -2.97 -3.29
CA ALA A 42 11.70 -2.71 -4.58
C ALA A 42 12.46 -1.36 -4.64
N GLY A 43 12.56 -0.64 -3.52
CA GLY A 43 13.29 0.62 -3.42
C GLY A 43 12.51 1.85 -3.87
N ARG A 44 11.19 1.74 -4.06
CA ARG A 44 10.33 2.89 -4.38
C ARG A 44 10.18 3.83 -3.20
N THR A 45 9.99 5.12 -3.49
CA THR A 45 9.64 6.11 -2.47
C THR A 45 8.22 5.88 -1.95
N PRO A 46 7.85 6.46 -0.78
CA PRO A 46 6.48 6.38 -0.28
C PRO A 46 5.43 6.83 -1.30
N ASP A 47 5.65 7.97 -1.97
CA ASP A 47 4.72 8.50 -2.97
C ASP A 47 4.56 7.57 -4.18
N GLU A 48 5.67 6.95 -4.62
CA GLU A 48 5.62 5.96 -5.70
C GLU A 48 4.90 4.68 -5.26
N ALA A 49 5.09 4.25 -4.01
CA ALA A 49 4.41 3.09 -3.46
C ALA A 49 2.90 3.33 -3.27
N VAL A 50 2.47 4.53 -2.87
CA VAL A 50 1.04 4.92 -2.84
C VAL A 50 0.43 4.79 -4.22
N ARG A 51 1.10 5.32 -5.24
CA ARG A 51 0.63 5.24 -6.63
C ARG A 51 0.53 3.79 -7.11
N ASP A 52 1.57 2.99 -6.88
CA ASP A 52 1.61 1.60 -7.32
C ASP A 52 0.55 0.75 -6.59
N ALA A 53 0.29 1.00 -5.31
CA ALA A 53 -0.79 0.38 -4.55
C ALA A 53 -2.18 0.79 -5.04
N GLY A 54 -2.39 2.07 -5.39
CA GLY A 54 -3.62 2.54 -6.02
C GLY A 54 -3.91 1.83 -7.34
N LEU A 55 -2.90 1.73 -8.22
CA LEU A 55 -3.00 1.01 -9.49
C LEU A 55 -3.31 -0.48 -9.31
N HIS A 56 -2.73 -1.11 -8.28
CA HIS A 56 -3.06 -2.49 -7.94
C HIS A 56 -4.53 -2.64 -7.57
N MET A 57 -5.05 -1.74 -6.72
CA MET A 57 -6.45 -1.80 -6.32
C MET A 57 -7.41 -1.52 -7.47
N ASP A 58 -7.06 -0.62 -8.40
CA ASP A 58 -7.84 -0.41 -9.63
C ASP A 58 -7.93 -1.69 -10.50
N ALA A 59 -6.99 -2.62 -10.36
CA ALA A 59 -7.04 -3.92 -11.01
C ALA A 59 -7.82 -4.95 -10.19
N VAL A 60 -7.72 -4.92 -8.86
CA VAL A 60 -8.43 -5.85 -7.95
C VAL A 60 -9.94 -5.58 -7.90
N LEU A 61 -10.36 -4.31 -7.99
CA LEU A 61 -11.76 -3.89 -7.87
C LEU A 61 -12.54 -3.89 -9.20
N ARG A 62 -11.96 -4.42 -10.28
CA ARG A 62 -12.63 -4.58 -11.58
C ARG A 62 -13.55 -5.78 -11.64
#